data_AF-A0A353RLY9-F1
#
_entry.id   AF-A0A353RLY9-F1
#
_cell.length_a   1.000
_cell.length_b   1.000
_cell.length_c   1.000
_cell.angle_alpha   90.00
_cell.angle_beta   90.00
_cell.angle_gamma   90.00
#
_symmetry.space_group_name_H-M   'P 1'
#
loop_
_entity.id
_entity.type
_entity.pdbx_description
1 polymer ?
#
loop_
_entity_poly.entity_id
_entity_poly.type
_entity_poly.pdbx_seq_one_letter_code
_entity_poly.pdbx_strand_id
1 'polypeptide(L)' 'NFKFFHQKDWGGEFRSQSLATDSDIVFVGNGNNGRDNGNLGLATGIMLETGSAYLFTIDLSAGVDNGILTVVKK' A
#
# COMPACT_ATOMS: atom_id res chain seq x y z
N ASN A 1 10.80 2.66 -1.05
CA ASN A 1 9.82 2.51 0.04
C ASN A 1 8.90 3.70 0.01
N PHE A 2 7.59 3.48 -0.08
CA PHE A 2 6.61 4.52 0.16
C PHE A 2 5.45 3.92 0.93
N LYS A 3 4.73 4.77 1.66
CA LYS A 3 3.53 4.43 2.42
C LYS A 3 2.53 5.57 2.32
N PHE A 4 1.30 5.30 2.70
CA PHE A 4 0.25 6.30 2.72
C PHE A 4 0.08 6.93 4.10
N PHE A 5 -0.36 8.18 4.09
CA PHE A 5 -0.64 8.97 5.28
C PHE A 5 -2.00 9.65 5.10
N HIS A 6 -2.73 9.83 6.18
CA HIS A 6 -3.94 10.66 6.21
C HIS A 6 -3.64 12.10 6.71
N GLN A 7 -2.36 12.45 6.86
CA GLN A 7 -1.87 13.80 7.15
C GLN A 7 -0.50 14.08 6.52
N LYS A 8 -0.10 15.34 6.42
CA LYS A 8 1.23 15.75 5.90
C LYS A 8 2.30 15.80 7.01
N ASP A 9 2.39 14.75 7.80
CA ASP A 9 3.40 14.55 8.84
C ASP A 9 3.39 13.10 9.36
N TRP A 10 4.36 12.73 10.19
CA TRP A 10 4.38 11.47 10.93
C TRP A 10 3.27 11.40 11.99
N GLY A 11 2.87 10.18 12.36
CA GLY A 11 1.81 9.92 13.36
C GLY A 11 0.44 9.59 12.77
N GLY A 12 0.16 10.03 11.53
CA GLY A 12 -1.07 9.71 10.80
C GLY A 12 -0.83 8.77 9.62
N GLU A 13 -0.17 7.64 9.89
CA GLU A 13 0.24 6.66 8.88
C GLU A 13 -0.78 5.53 8.71
N PHE A 14 -1.02 5.12 7.47
CA PHE A 14 -1.62 3.81 7.24
C PHE A 14 -0.60 2.71 7.59
N ARG A 15 -1.07 1.70 8.31
CA ARG A 15 -0.29 0.53 8.78
C ARG A 15 -1.01 -0.74 8.33
N SER A 16 -0.36 -1.89 8.49
CA SER A 16 -0.96 -3.21 8.18
C SER A 16 -2.27 -3.50 8.93
N GLN A 17 -2.55 -2.79 10.02
CA GLN A 17 -3.82 -2.87 10.74
C GLN A 17 -4.93 -2.03 10.09
N SER A 18 -4.58 -0.95 9.38
CA SER A 18 -5.54 0.02 8.83
C SER A 18 -5.62 0.05 7.30
N LEU A 19 -4.74 -0.70 6.63
CA LEU A 19 -4.69 -0.80 5.17
C LEU A 19 -4.44 -2.25 4.77
N ALA A 20 -5.42 -2.84 4.08
CA ALA A 20 -5.31 -4.15 3.45
C ALA A 20 -5.23 -4.02 1.93
N THR A 21 -4.76 -5.06 1.27
CA THR A 21 -4.73 -5.16 -0.20
C THR A 21 -4.78 -6.61 -0.63
N ASP A 22 -5.53 -6.88 -1.68
CA ASP A 22 -5.51 -8.16 -2.41
C ASP A 22 -4.76 -8.01 -3.76
N SER A 23 -3.89 -6.99 -3.88
CA SER A 23 -3.14 -6.75 -5.12
C SER A 23 -2.08 -7.81 -5.36
N ASP A 24 -2.00 -8.33 -6.58
CA ASP A 24 -0.90 -9.19 -7.03
C ASP A 24 0.39 -8.40 -7.32
N ILE A 25 0.37 -7.06 -7.27
CA ILE A 25 1.52 -6.20 -7.61
C ILE A 25 2.27 -5.76 -6.35
N VAL A 26 1.54 -5.40 -5.29
CA VAL A 26 2.10 -4.87 -4.05
C VAL A 26 1.54 -5.59 -2.83
N PHE A 27 2.29 -5.54 -1.74
CA PHE A 27 1.81 -5.92 -0.41
C PHE A 27 2.06 -4.80 0.60
N VAL A 28 1.27 -4.75 1.67
CA VAL A 28 1.48 -3.86 2.81
C VAL A 28 2.43 -4.52 3.81
N GLY A 29 3.51 -3.82 4.15
CA GLY A 29 4.46 -4.26 5.15
C GLY A 29 3.82 -4.40 6.53
N ASN A 30 4.16 -5.45 7.26
CA ASN A 30 3.70 -5.69 8.63
C ASN A 30 4.84 -5.69 9.66
N GLY A 31 6.07 -5.36 9.25
CA GLY A 31 7.28 -5.41 10.07
C GLY A 31 8.00 -6.77 10.08
N ASN A 32 7.33 -7.84 9.63
CA ASN A 32 7.87 -9.20 9.62
C ASN A 32 7.91 -9.83 8.21
N ASN A 33 7.29 -9.20 7.20
CA ASN A 33 7.24 -9.65 5.81
C ASN A 33 8.27 -8.92 4.91
N GLY A 34 9.40 -8.49 5.48
CA GLY A 34 10.49 -7.84 4.74
C GLY A 34 10.28 -6.35 4.44
N ARG A 35 9.22 -5.73 4.98
CA ARG A 35 8.97 -4.28 4.94
C ARG A 35 8.51 -3.78 6.29
N ASP A 36 8.89 -2.55 6.64
CA ASP A 36 8.37 -1.89 7.85
C ASP A 36 6.85 -1.77 7.80
N ASN A 37 6.22 -1.69 8.98
CA ASN A 37 4.77 -1.64 9.07
C ASN A 37 4.18 -0.44 8.28
N GLY A 38 3.33 -0.72 7.31
CA GLY A 38 2.69 0.25 6.41
C GLY A 38 3.47 0.57 5.14
N ASN A 39 4.76 0.23 5.04
CA ASN A 39 5.53 0.42 3.81
C ASN A 39 5.09 -0.57 2.74
N LEU A 40 4.86 -0.10 1.51
CA LEU A 40 4.57 -0.99 0.41
C LEU A 40 5.83 -1.70 -0.10
N GLY A 41 5.70 -2.99 -0.35
CA GLY A 41 6.65 -3.80 -1.12
C GLY A 41 6.03 -4.28 -2.42
N LEU A 42 6.85 -4.63 -3.41
CA LEU A 42 6.40 -5.38 -4.59
C LEU A 42 6.24 -6.84 -4.21
N ALA A 43 5.19 -7.48 -4.70
CA ALA A 43 5.00 -8.92 -4.53
C ALA A 43 6.17 -9.71 -5.16
N THR A 44 6.36 -10.94 -4.70
CA THR A 44 7.48 -11.79 -5.12
C THR A 44 7.51 -11.98 -6.63
N GLY A 45 8.65 -11.67 -7.25
CA GLY A 45 8.84 -11.81 -8.70
C GLY A 45 8.26 -10.66 -9.54
N ILE A 46 7.60 -9.67 -8.93
CA ILE A 46 7.06 -8.52 -9.64
C ILE A 46 8.11 -7.43 -9.81
N MET A 47 8.20 -6.90 -11.03
CA MET A 47 8.95 -5.69 -11.37
C MET A 47 8.01 -4.68 -12.02
N LEU A 48 8.09 -3.42 -11.61
CA LEU A 48 7.38 -2.34 -12.30
C LEU A 48 8.09 -2.02 -13.60
N GLU A 49 7.32 -1.98 -14.69
CA GLU A 49 7.83 -1.67 -16.02
C GLU A 49 8.10 -0.17 -16.21
N THR A 50 9.30 0.15 -16.71
CA THR A 50 9.68 1.52 -17.08
C THR A 50 8.71 2.10 -18.11
N GLY A 51 8.26 3.34 -17.86
CA GLY A 51 7.33 4.05 -18.75
C GLY A 51 5.86 3.66 -18.59
N SER A 52 5.54 2.66 -17.75
CA SER A 52 4.15 2.31 -17.43
C SER A 52 3.58 3.18 -16.32
N ALA A 53 2.26 3.37 -16.34
CA ALA A 53 1.52 3.99 -15.25
C ALA A 53 0.78 2.92 -14.43
N TYR A 54 0.70 3.16 -13.11
CA TYR A 54 -0.01 2.30 -12.17
C TYR A 54 -0.98 3.17 -11.36
N LEU A 55 -2.24 2.78 -11.32
CA LEU A 55 -3.26 3.45 -10.54
C LEU A 55 -3.38 2.77 -9.18
N PHE A 56 -3.05 3.52 -8.13
CA PHE A 56 -3.27 3.14 -6.74
C PHE A 56 -4.58 3.78 -6.29
N THR A 57 -5.53 2.98 -5.82
CA THR A 57 -6.81 3.46 -5.28
C THR A 57 -6.97 2.95 -3.87
N ILE A 58 -7.19 3.87 -2.92
CA ILE A 58 -7.51 3.53 -1.54
C ILE A 58 -8.97 3.85 -1.33
N ASP A 59 -9.76 2.83 -1.08
CA ASP A 59 -11.14 2.96 -0.65
C ASP A 59 -11.19 3.10 0.87
N LEU A 60 -11.74 4.23 1.33
CA LEU A 60 -11.93 4.55 2.76
C LEU A 60 -13.41 4.64 3.12
N SER A 61 -14.32 4.11 2.29
CA SER A 61 -15.77 4.13 2.54
C SER A 61 -16.15 3.42 3.84
N ALA A 62 -15.33 2.46 4.31
CA ALA A 62 -15.47 1.77 5.59
C ALA A 62 -14.73 2.46 6.76
N GLY A 63 -14.24 3.69 6.58
CA GLY A 63 -13.48 4.45 7.56
C GLY A 63 -11.96 4.34 7.38
N VAL A 64 -11.22 5.26 8.02
CA VAL A 64 -9.75 5.39 7.87
C VAL A 64 -8.99 4.17 8.40
N ASP A 65 -9.57 3.42 9.33
CA ASP A 65 -8.96 2.21 9.90
C ASP A 65 -9.27 0.93 9.11
N ASN A 66 -10.04 1.02 8.01
CA ASN A 66 -10.44 -0.14 7.19
C ASN A 66 -10.15 0.11 5.70
N GLY A 67 -9.02 0.75 5.40
CA GLY A 67 -8.67 1.11 4.02
C GLY A 67 -8.39 -0.13 3.17
N ILE A 68 -8.92 -0.14 1.95
CA ILE A 68 -8.62 -1.18 0.94
C ILE A 68 -7.83 -0.55 -0.20
N LEU A 69 -6.57 -0.97 -0.36
CA LEU A 69 -5.74 -0.59 -1.48
C LEU A 69 -5.93 -1.57 -2.64
N THR A 70 -6.20 -1.03 -3.82
CA THR A 70 -6.11 -1.74 -5.10
C THR A 70 -5.06 -1.08 -5.99
N VAL A 71 -4.36 -1.89 -6.77
CA VAL A 71 -3.33 -1.42 -7.71
C VAL A 71 -3.54 -2.10 -9.05
N VAL A 72 -3.67 -1.29 -10.10
CA VAL A 72 -3.83 -1.76 -11.48
C VAL A 72 -2.84 -1.06 -12.39
N LYS A 73 -2.21 -1.81 -13.30
CA LYS A 73 -1.44 -1.23 -14.40
C LYS A 73 -2.41 -0.58 -15.40
N LYS A 74 -2.07 0.60 -15.93
CA LYS A 74 -2.82 1.32 -16.95
C LYS A 74 -2.23 1.09 -18.34
#